data_AF-A0A7S1EDR0-F1
#
_entry.id   AF-A0A7S1EDR0-F1
#
_cell.length_a   1.000
_cell.length_b   1.000
_cell.length_c   1.000
_cell.angle_alpha   90.00
_cell.angle_beta   90.00
_cell.angle_gamma   90.00
#
_symmetry.space_group_name_H-M   'P 1'
#
loop_
_entity.id
_entity.type
_entity.pdbx_description
1 polymer ?
#
loop_
_entity_poly.entity_id
_entity_poly.type
_entity_poly.pdbx_seq_one_letter_code
_entity_poly.pdbx_strand_id
1 'polypeptide(L)'
;KAIIWTCATVALALFSTLYAVVQSFVQRFFWNALNSRDVAKFNKFLLIYTAILALGPPILVLFDWAKNRMALHWRDALTRRYLGRYMDGMKYYKLQIASDVDNADQRIAEDIRGVTDKAVNLFCTVAVSLCDLVVFSAILYKIYPPLLALLLAYSIGGTAV
;
A
#
# COMPACT_ATOMS: atom_id res chain seq x y z
N LYS A 1 -6.01 -1.24 -19.82
CA LYS A 1 -6.61 -1.98 -18.67
C LYS A 1 -5.76 -1.88 -17.39
N ALA A 2 -4.46 -2.24 -17.41
CA ALA A 2 -3.58 -2.14 -16.24
C ALA A 2 -3.50 -0.73 -15.61
N ILE A 3 -3.46 0.33 -16.44
CA ILE A 3 -3.42 1.73 -15.98
C ILE A 3 -4.67 2.10 -15.18
N ILE A 4 -5.86 1.68 -15.61
CA ILE A 4 -7.13 1.97 -14.91
C ILE A 4 -7.11 1.38 -13.50
N TRP A 5 -6.64 0.13 -13.37
CA TRP A 5 -6.48 -0.52 -12.06
C TRP A 5 -5.40 0.15 -11.20
N THR A 6 -4.39 0.74 -11.84
CA THR A 6 -3.36 1.51 -11.13
C THR A 6 -3.97 2.78 -10.53
N CYS A 7 -4.72 3.56 -11.32
CA CYS A 7 -5.43 4.73 -10.82
C CYS A 7 -6.44 4.38 -9.72
N ALA A 8 -7.21 3.30 -9.89
CA ALA A 8 -8.17 2.84 -8.88
C ALA A 8 -7.48 2.43 -7.56
N THR A 9 -6.35 1.73 -7.64
CA THR A 9 -5.59 1.31 -6.45
C THR A 9 -4.96 2.51 -5.74
N VAL A 10 -4.45 3.51 -6.47
CA VAL A 10 -3.92 4.75 -5.88
C VAL A 10 -5.04 5.55 -5.20
N ALA A 11 -6.22 5.64 -5.80
CA ALA A 11 -7.37 6.29 -5.16
C ALA A 11 -7.77 5.59 -3.85
N LEU A 12 -7.77 4.25 -3.83
CA LEU A 12 -8.03 3.47 -2.62
C LEU A 12 -6.91 3.59 -1.58
N ALA A 13 -5.65 3.78 -1.99
CA ALA A 13 -4.53 4.06 -1.07
C ALA A 13 -4.70 5.42 -0.35
N LEU A 14 -5.21 6.43 -1.04
CA LEU A 14 -5.56 7.70 -0.41
C LEU A 14 -6.72 7.51 0.58
N PHE A 15 -7.70 6.69 0.22
CA PHE A 15 -8.82 6.37 1.11
C PHE A 15 -8.41 5.57 2.35
N SER A 16 -7.43 4.65 2.24
CA SER A 16 -6.88 3.94 3.40
C SER A 16 -6.16 4.89 4.35
N THR A 17 -5.40 5.86 3.80
CA THR A 17 -4.77 6.92 4.59
C THR A 17 -5.83 7.78 5.30
N LEU A 18 -6.90 8.15 4.60
CA LEU A 18 -8.02 8.89 5.20
C LEU A 18 -8.69 8.11 6.34
N TYR A 19 -8.89 6.80 6.16
CA TYR A 19 -9.40 5.92 7.22
C TYR A 19 -8.49 5.95 8.46
N ALA A 20 -7.17 5.84 8.29
CA ALA A 20 -6.21 5.90 9.39
C ALA A 20 -6.28 7.25 10.14
N VAL A 21 -6.44 8.36 9.42
CA VAL A 21 -6.63 9.69 10.01
C VAL A 21 -7.92 9.76 10.82
N VAL A 22 -9.04 9.32 10.25
CA VAL A 22 -10.34 9.30 10.94
C VAL A 22 -10.26 8.46 12.22
N GLN A 23 -9.66 7.28 12.14
CA GLN A 23 -9.45 6.43 13.31
C GLN A 23 -8.64 7.16 14.40
N SER A 24 -7.52 7.80 14.03
CA SER A 24 -6.67 8.57 14.96
C SER A 24 -7.45 9.67 15.68
N PHE A 25 -8.26 10.45 14.97
CA PHE A 25 -9.08 11.50 15.59
C PHE A 25 -10.18 10.93 16.49
N VAL A 26 -10.88 9.89 16.07
CA VAL A 26 -11.92 9.26 16.91
C VAL A 26 -11.31 8.70 18.19
N GLN A 27 -10.15 8.06 18.10
CA GLN A 27 -9.42 7.55 19.25
C GLN A 27 -9.01 8.69 20.19
N ARG A 28 -8.53 9.83 19.65
CA ARG A 28 -8.26 11.04 20.45
C ARG A 28 -9.52 11.53 21.20
N PHE A 29 -10.67 11.64 20.53
CA PHE A 29 -11.90 12.11 21.17
C PHE A 29 -12.42 11.14 22.23
N PHE A 30 -12.30 9.84 21.98
CA PHE A 30 -12.62 8.80 22.95
C PHE A 30 -11.77 8.94 24.22
N TRP A 31 -10.45 9.04 24.08
CA TRP A 31 -9.55 9.21 25.22
C TRP A 31 -9.80 10.52 25.97
N ASN A 32 -10.06 11.61 25.26
CA ASN A 32 -10.41 12.89 25.88
C ASN A 32 -11.69 12.79 26.71
N ALA A 33 -12.73 12.14 26.20
CA ALA A 33 -13.99 11.96 26.92
C ALA A 33 -13.82 11.09 28.17
N LEU A 34 -13.00 10.04 28.07
CA LEU A 34 -12.64 9.18 29.20
C LEU A 34 -11.89 9.97 30.28
N ASN A 35 -10.87 10.74 29.88
CA ASN A 35 -10.08 11.57 30.80
C ASN A 35 -10.90 12.67 31.46
N SER A 36 -11.84 13.29 30.73
CA SER A 36 -12.73 14.31 31.28
C SER A 36 -13.89 13.74 32.10
N ARG A 37 -14.00 12.41 32.24
CA ARG A 37 -15.10 11.70 32.92
C ARG A 37 -16.49 12.10 32.43
N ASP A 38 -16.60 12.48 31.15
CA ASP A 38 -17.86 12.91 30.54
C ASP A 38 -18.58 11.68 29.97
N VAL A 39 -19.49 11.10 30.76
CA VAL A 39 -20.19 9.84 30.43
C VAL A 39 -21.00 9.97 29.14
N ALA A 40 -21.59 11.14 28.89
CA ALA A 40 -22.38 11.36 27.68
C ALA A 40 -21.50 11.34 26.42
N LYS A 41 -20.37 12.05 26.44
CA LYS A 41 -19.41 12.02 25.32
C LYS A 41 -18.74 10.66 25.19
N PHE A 42 -18.42 10.01 26.29
CA PHE A 42 -17.81 8.68 26.29
C PHE A 42 -18.68 7.67 25.55
N ASN A 43 -19.97 7.54 25.91
CA ASN A 43 -20.88 6.61 25.24
C ASN A 43 -21.04 6.91 23.74
N LYS A 44 -21.10 8.20 23.38
CA LYS A 44 -21.16 8.63 21.98
C LYS A 44 -19.91 8.19 21.20
N PHE A 45 -18.72 8.49 21.71
CA PHE A 45 -17.47 8.16 21.02
C PHE A 45 -17.14 6.67 21.08
N LEU A 46 -17.59 5.94 22.10
CA LEU A 46 -17.51 4.49 22.16
C LEU A 46 -18.27 3.83 21.00
N LEU A 47 -19.50 4.29 20.73
CA LEU A 47 -20.31 3.77 19.63
C LEU A 47 -19.69 4.10 18.27
N ILE A 48 -19.23 5.34 18.08
CA ILE A 48 -18.54 5.76 16.84
C ILE A 48 -17.26 4.96 16.63
N TYR A 49 -16.45 4.77 17.67
CA TYR A 49 -15.22 3.99 17.61
C TYR A 49 -15.50 2.54 17.22
N THR A 50 -16.51 1.92 17.83
CA THR A 50 -16.95 0.56 17.51
C THR A 50 -17.43 0.46 16.06
N ALA A 51 -18.18 1.45 15.57
CA ALA A 51 -18.64 1.48 14.18
C ALA A 51 -17.46 1.59 13.18
N ILE A 52 -16.47 2.43 13.46
CA ILE A 52 -15.26 2.57 12.63
C ILE A 52 -14.42 1.30 12.64
N LEU A 53 -14.33 0.62 13.80
CA LEU A 53 -13.67 -0.66 13.93
C LEU A 53 -14.37 -1.74 13.08
N ALA A 54 -15.70 -1.74 13.05
CA ALA A 54 -16.47 -2.69 12.25
C ALA A 54 -16.41 -2.40 10.74
N LEU A 55 -16.41 -1.12 10.35
CA LEU A 55 -16.40 -0.68 8.95
C LEU A 55 -14.99 -0.63 8.32
N GLY A 56 -13.95 -0.59 9.14
CA GLY A 56 -12.56 -0.53 8.69
C GLY A 56 -12.08 -1.73 7.88
N PRO A 57 -12.20 -2.97 8.39
CA PRO A 57 -11.70 -4.14 7.68
C PRO A 57 -12.25 -4.29 6.27
N PRO A 58 -13.56 -4.08 5.98
CA PRO A 58 -14.06 -4.06 4.60
C PRO A 58 -13.32 -3.08 3.67
N ILE A 59 -12.98 -1.89 4.16
CA ILE A 59 -12.25 -0.87 3.39
C ILE A 59 -10.83 -1.36 3.07
N LEU A 60 -10.14 -1.89 4.08
CA LEU A 60 -8.77 -2.40 3.93
C LEU A 60 -8.72 -3.60 2.97
N VAL A 61 -9.67 -4.51 3.09
CA VAL A 61 -9.80 -5.67 2.19
C VAL A 61 -10.09 -5.23 0.76
N LEU A 62 -10.90 -4.19 0.55
CA LEU A 62 -11.17 -3.65 -0.78
C LEU A 62 -9.90 -3.07 -1.43
N PHE A 63 -9.08 -2.36 -0.64
CA PHE A 63 -7.78 -1.85 -1.11
C PHE A 63 -6.83 -2.99 -1.48
N ASP A 64 -6.68 -4.00 -0.61
CA ASP A 64 -5.82 -5.15 -0.89
C ASP A 64 -6.30 -5.97 -2.10
N TRP A 65 -7.61 -6.10 -2.26
CA TRP A 65 -8.20 -6.72 -3.44
C TRP A 65 -7.88 -5.95 -4.72
N ALA A 66 -8.00 -4.62 -4.70
CA ALA A 66 -7.67 -3.78 -5.85
C ALA A 66 -6.17 -3.86 -6.21
N LYS A 67 -5.29 -3.85 -5.20
CA LYS A 67 -3.84 -4.06 -5.35
C LYS A 67 -3.53 -5.39 -6.02
N ASN A 68 -4.16 -6.47 -5.58
CA ASN A 68 -4.00 -7.80 -6.19
C ASN A 68 -4.52 -7.84 -7.64
N ARG A 69 -5.62 -7.13 -7.95
CA ARG A 69 -6.10 -6.99 -9.33
C ARG A 69 -5.16 -6.19 -10.20
N MET A 70 -4.57 -5.13 -9.68
CA MET A 70 -3.52 -4.37 -10.38
C MET A 70 -2.33 -5.28 -10.73
N ALA A 71 -1.84 -6.08 -9.77
CA ALA A 71 -0.77 -7.04 -10.01
C ALA A 71 -1.11 -8.03 -11.13
N LEU A 72 -2.31 -8.63 -11.12
CA LEU A 72 -2.72 -9.56 -12.18
C LEU A 72 -2.77 -8.92 -13.58
N HIS A 73 -3.24 -7.67 -13.69
CA HIS A 73 -3.29 -6.98 -14.98
C HIS A 73 -1.92 -6.57 -15.50
N TRP A 74 -1.00 -6.18 -14.61
CA TRP A 74 0.38 -5.94 -15.00
C TRP A 74 1.09 -7.24 -15.39
N ARG A 75 0.80 -8.34 -14.69
CA ARG A 75 1.34 -9.66 -15.00
C ARG A 75 0.89 -10.11 -16.39
N ASP A 76 -0.40 -10.02 -16.70
CA ASP A 76 -0.93 -10.34 -18.04
C ASP A 76 -0.28 -9.48 -19.14
N ALA A 77 -0.12 -8.17 -18.90
CA ALA A 77 0.53 -7.27 -19.86
C ALA A 77 2.01 -7.62 -20.12
N LEU A 78 2.76 -7.93 -19.06
CA LEU A 78 4.17 -8.33 -19.16
C LEU A 78 4.31 -9.71 -19.81
N THR A 79 3.53 -10.70 -19.37
CA THR A 79 3.54 -12.04 -19.95
C THR A 79 3.25 -12.00 -21.44
N ARG A 80 2.23 -11.26 -21.90
CA ARG A 80 1.94 -11.11 -23.34
C ARG A 80 3.10 -10.51 -24.12
N ARG A 81 3.79 -9.51 -23.54
CA ARG A 81 4.93 -8.83 -24.18
C ARG A 81 6.15 -9.74 -24.30
N TYR A 82 6.51 -10.46 -23.25
CA TYR A 82 7.66 -11.35 -23.24
C TYR A 82 7.40 -12.64 -24.02
N LEU A 83 6.24 -13.24 -23.86
CA LEU A 83 5.85 -14.44 -24.61
C LEU A 83 5.74 -14.16 -26.11
N GLY A 84 5.16 -13.01 -26.50
CA GLY A 84 5.12 -12.60 -27.90
C GLY A 84 6.53 -12.47 -28.51
N ARG A 85 7.48 -11.90 -27.77
CA ARG A 85 8.89 -11.80 -28.21
C ARG A 85 9.60 -13.14 -28.25
N TYR A 86 9.24 -14.07 -27.37
CA TYR A 86 9.83 -15.41 -27.31
C TYR A 86 9.38 -16.30 -28.48
N MET A 87 8.10 -16.19 -28.87
CA MET A 87 7.52 -16.92 -30.00
C MET A 87 7.89 -16.33 -31.38
N ASP A 88 8.23 -15.05 -31.41
CA ASP A 88 8.58 -14.33 -32.64
C ASP A 88 9.85 -14.90 -33.32
N GLY A 89 9.79 -15.14 -34.63
CA GLY A 89 10.95 -15.52 -35.46
C GLY A 89 11.70 -16.80 -35.02
N MET A 90 11.01 -17.78 -34.45
CA MET A 90 11.59 -19.03 -33.92
C MET A 90 12.70 -18.80 -32.87
N LYS A 91 12.64 -17.67 -32.14
CA LYS A 91 13.64 -17.35 -31.11
C LYS A 91 13.73 -18.40 -30.01
N TYR A 92 12.61 -19.05 -29.67
CA TYR A 92 12.60 -20.19 -28.75
C TYR A 92 13.59 -21.30 -29.16
N TYR A 93 13.66 -21.64 -30.44
CA TYR A 93 14.55 -22.67 -30.97
C TYR A 93 16.02 -22.22 -30.93
N LYS A 94 16.26 -20.95 -31.29
CA LYS A 94 17.61 -20.35 -31.23
C LYS A 94 18.15 -20.30 -29.80
N LEU A 95 17.30 -19.97 -28.82
CA LEU A 95 17.66 -19.95 -27.40
C LEU A 95 18.00 -21.35 -26.89
N GLN A 96 17.22 -22.35 -27.30
CA GLN A 96 17.44 -23.74 -26.91
C GLN A 96 18.75 -24.32 -27.50
N ILE A 97 19.12 -23.93 -28.72
CA ILE A 97 20.40 -24.33 -29.33
C ILE A 97 21.59 -23.61 -28.70
N ALA A 98 21.44 -22.32 -28.39
CA ALA A 98 22.51 -21.53 -27.77
C ALA A 98 22.84 -22.00 -26.34
N SER A 99 21.89 -22.67 -25.66
CA SER A 99 21.99 -23.18 -24.28
C SER A 99 22.43 -22.14 -23.24
N ASP A 100 22.26 -20.84 -23.54
CA ASP A 100 22.68 -19.73 -22.69
C ASP A 100 21.67 -19.45 -21.56
N VAL A 101 20.44 -19.94 -21.71
CA VAL A 101 19.35 -19.76 -20.75
C VAL A 101 18.57 -21.08 -20.58
N ASP A 102 18.75 -21.72 -19.43
CA ASP A 102 17.98 -22.90 -19.05
C ASP A 102 16.53 -22.54 -18.69
N ASN A 103 15.59 -23.42 -19.08
CA ASN A 103 14.15 -23.33 -18.78
C ASN A 103 13.58 -21.92 -18.98
N ALA A 104 13.83 -21.33 -20.16
CA ALA A 104 13.45 -19.96 -20.47
C ALA A 104 11.94 -19.70 -20.32
N ASP A 105 11.12 -20.71 -20.59
CA ASP A 105 9.67 -20.71 -20.37
C ASP A 105 9.31 -20.60 -18.88
N GLN A 106 9.95 -21.40 -18.03
CA GLN A 106 9.78 -21.35 -16.58
C GLN A 106 10.23 -19.99 -16.04
N ARG A 107 11.39 -19.50 -16.47
CA ARG A 107 11.89 -18.17 -16.11
C ARG A 107 10.90 -17.07 -16.48
N ILE A 108 10.38 -17.07 -17.71
CA ILE A 108 9.37 -16.09 -18.13
C ILE A 108 8.13 -16.14 -17.22
N ALA A 109 7.67 -17.33 -16.81
CA ALA A 109 6.51 -17.45 -15.95
C ALA A 109 6.78 -17.00 -14.49
N GLU A 110 7.87 -17.48 -13.89
CA GLU A 110 8.21 -17.25 -12.50
C GLU A 110 8.73 -15.83 -12.25
N ASP A 111 9.63 -15.34 -13.11
CA ASP A 111 10.23 -14.01 -12.94
C ASP A 111 9.21 -12.91 -13.17
N ILE A 112 8.34 -13.03 -14.19
CA ILE A 112 7.30 -12.03 -14.43
C ILE A 112 6.33 -11.98 -13.25
N ARG A 113 5.96 -13.13 -12.68
CA ARG A 113 5.15 -13.17 -11.46
C ARG A 113 5.89 -12.48 -10.30
N GLY A 114 7.12 -12.88 -10.03
CA GLY A 114 7.92 -12.36 -8.93
C GLY A 114 8.16 -10.85 -9.02
N VAL A 115 8.54 -10.35 -10.20
CA VAL A 115 8.73 -8.93 -10.47
C VAL A 115 7.43 -8.16 -10.29
N THR A 116 6.32 -8.65 -10.86
CA THR A 116 5.05 -7.93 -10.78
C THR A 116 4.52 -7.86 -9.34
N ASP A 117 4.52 -8.99 -8.63
CA ASP A 117 4.01 -9.05 -7.25
C ASP A 117 4.86 -8.16 -6.32
N LYS A 118 6.20 -8.21 -6.44
CA LYS A 118 7.10 -7.35 -5.64
C LYS A 118 6.98 -5.88 -6.00
N ALA A 119 6.97 -5.54 -7.29
CA ALA A 119 6.90 -4.16 -7.74
C ALA A 119 5.58 -3.48 -7.35
N VAL A 120 4.45 -4.20 -7.49
CA VAL A 120 3.15 -3.70 -7.05
C VAL A 120 3.09 -3.50 -5.55
N ASN A 121 3.55 -4.47 -4.77
CA ASN A 121 3.57 -4.33 -3.31
C ASN A 121 4.45 -3.16 -2.88
N LEU A 122 5.68 -3.07 -3.40
CA LEU A 122 6.58 -1.96 -3.10
C LEU A 122 5.97 -0.61 -3.47
N PHE A 123 5.40 -0.48 -4.67
CA PHE A 123 4.75 0.74 -5.12
C PHE A 123 3.62 1.17 -4.19
N CYS A 124 2.71 0.26 -3.85
CA CYS A 124 1.59 0.56 -2.96
C CYS A 124 2.05 0.87 -1.54
N THR A 125 3.00 0.12 -0.99
CA THR A 125 3.57 0.37 0.35
C THR A 125 4.22 1.74 0.40
N VAL A 126 5.09 2.07 -0.55
CA VAL A 126 5.74 3.38 -0.59
C VAL A 126 4.72 4.51 -0.75
N ALA A 127 3.71 4.35 -1.62
CA ALA A 127 2.68 5.35 -1.82
C ALA A 127 1.87 5.62 -0.54
N VAL A 128 1.41 4.57 0.15
CA VAL A 128 0.69 4.69 1.43
C VAL A 128 1.59 5.28 2.50
N SER A 129 2.80 4.75 2.67
CA SER A 129 3.74 5.24 3.69
C SER A 129 4.12 6.71 3.50
N LEU A 130 4.28 7.18 2.26
CA LEU A 130 4.52 8.60 1.99
C LEU A 130 3.31 9.47 2.32
N CYS A 131 2.10 9.01 1.97
CA CYS A 131 0.87 9.73 2.32
C CYS A 131 0.71 9.83 3.84
N ASP A 132 0.86 8.71 4.55
CA ASP A 132 0.79 8.66 6.01
C ASP A 132 1.86 9.56 6.63
N LEU A 133 3.12 9.48 6.16
CA LEU A 133 4.20 10.33 6.66
C LEU A 133 3.86 11.81 6.54
N VAL A 134 3.40 12.26 5.36
CA VAL A 134 3.04 13.67 5.14
C VAL A 134 1.87 14.08 6.03
N VAL A 135 0.80 13.29 6.06
CA VAL A 135 -0.42 13.64 6.78
C VAL A 135 -0.20 13.63 8.29
N PHE A 136 0.42 12.59 8.85
CA PHE A 136 0.68 12.52 10.29
C PHE A 136 1.74 13.52 10.72
N SER A 137 2.75 13.82 9.90
CA SER A 137 3.69 14.92 10.19
C SER A 137 2.98 16.27 10.24
N ALA A 138 2.07 16.54 9.29
CA ALA A 138 1.30 17.78 9.28
C ALA A 138 0.34 17.89 10.48
N ILE A 139 -0.32 16.79 10.87
CA ILE A 139 -1.16 16.73 12.07
C ILE A 139 -0.31 16.99 13.33
N LEU A 140 0.84 16.33 13.45
CA LEU A 140 1.72 16.48 14.61
C LEU A 140 2.28 17.90 14.71
N TYR A 141 2.71 18.48 13.59
CA TYR A 141 3.17 19.87 13.54
C TYR A 141 2.10 20.83 14.08
N LYS A 142 0.83 20.63 13.72
CA LYS A 142 -0.28 21.46 14.22
C LYS A 142 -0.54 21.29 15.71
N ILE A 143 -0.27 20.11 16.28
CA ILE A 143 -0.50 19.84 17.71
C ILE A 143 0.67 20.35 18.54
N TYR A 144 1.90 19.98 18.19
CA TYR A 144 3.09 20.32 18.94
C TYR A 144 4.38 20.22 18.07
N PRO A 145 4.82 21.34 17.45
CA PRO A 145 5.98 21.37 16.56
C PRO A 145 7.30 20.83 17.16
N PRO A 146 7.65 21.11 18.43
CA PRO A 146 8.92 20.62 19.00
C PRO A 146 9.04 19.09 19.00
N LEU A 147 7.92 18.38 19.19
CA LEU A 147 7.93 16.91 19.16
C LEU A 147 8.18 16.36 17.76
N LEU A 148 7.70 17.03 16.72
CA LEU A 148 8.04 16.62 15.34
C LEU A 148 9.55 16.75 15.09
N ALA A 149 10.16 17.86 15.52
CA ALA A 149 11.61 18.06 15.36
C ALA A 149 12.42 16.98 16.11
N LEU A 150 12.01 16.63 17.32
CA LEU A 150 12.63 15.56 18.10
C LEU A 150 12.51 14.20 17.41
N LEU A 151 11.33 13.85 16.87
CA LEU A 151 11.13 12.59 16.16
C LEU A 151 11.96 12.50 14.87
N LEU A 152 12.11 13.61 14.15
CA LEU A 152 12.99 13.66 12.96
C LEU A 152 14.45 13.44 13.35
N ALA A 153 14.93 14.12 14.40
CA ALA A 153 16.29 13.94 14.90
C ALA A 153 16.53 12.50 15.36
N TYR A 154 15.57 11.92 16.09
CA TYR A 154 15.61 10.52 16.53
C TYR A 154 15.65 9.53 15.36
N SER A 155 14.80 9.73 14.35
CA SER A 155 14.75 8.86 13.16
C SER A 155 16.06 8.90 12.36
N ILE A 156 16.60 10.09 12.12
CA ILE A 156 17.87 10.27 11.40
C ILE A 156 19.02 9.64 12.19
N GLY A 157 19.09 9.91 13.50
CA GLY A 157 20.11 9.32 14.38
C GLY A 157 20.02 7.80 14.42
N GLY A 158 18.81 7.24 14.54
CA GLY A 158 18.60 5.79 14.57
C GLY A 158 18.81 5.08 13.23
N THR A 159 18.69 5.78 12.10
CA THR A 159 18.98 5.22 10.77
C THR A 159 20.49 5.23 10.46
N ALA A 160 21.25 6.11 11.11
CA ALA A 160 22.69 6.25 10.89
C ALA A 160 23.56 5.25 11.69
N VAL A 161 22.97 4.58 12.68
CA VAL A 161 23.61 3.54 13.52
C VAL A 161 23.23 2.15 12.98
#